data_AF-A0A251UX75-F1
#
_entry.id   AF-A0A251UX75-F1
#
_cell.length_a   1.000
_cell.length_b   1.000
_cell.length_c   1.000
_cell.angle_alpha   90.00
_cell.angle_beta   90.00
_cell.angle_gamma   90.00
#
_symmetry.space_group_name_H-M   'P 1'
#
loop_
_entity.id
_entity.type
_entity.pdbx_description
1 polymer ?
#
loop_
_entity_poly.entity_id
_entity_poly.type
_entity_poly.pdbx_seq_one_letter_code
_entity_poly.pdbx_strand_id
1 'polypeptide(L)'
;MSPTLTIFPLLVLSSHTSICPRLLSNVSLTDEGDKWSWSLDSNGLFSVSGLRTCLVQNNQTAAATVYSWNRWIPLKVNFLVWRLNLNRLSTRVSLLRRGVQVPSALCELCRDEEESTEDVFCTCPFTQKVWDGIARWCRLPAIYFFFLAWVINYHVHVLGSKVWKQLIYSGLSNNDLVYLVE
;
A
#
# COMPACT_ATOMS: atom_id res chain seq x y z
N MET A 1 0.40 6.61 -45.26
CA MET A 1 1.43 5.61 -44.93
C MET A 1 2.11 6.08 -43.65
N SER A 2 1.78 5.42 -42.54
CA SER A 2 2.52 5.49 -41.26
C SER A 2 3.77 4.59 -41.37
N PRO A 3 4.77 4.73 -40.48
CA PRO A 3 4.66 3.98 -39.24
C PRO A 3 5.12 4.76 -38.00
N THR A 4 4.21 4.79 -37.03
CA THR A 4 4.46 4.84 -35.59
C THR A 4 5.19 3.57 -35.13
N LEU A 5 6.16 3.69 -34.22
CA LEU A 5 6.09 3.18 -32.83
C LEU A 5 7.43 3.32 -32.10
N THR A 6 7.42 4.28 -31.16
CA THR A 6 7.85 4.18 -29.75
C THR A 6 9.06 3.30 -29.38
N ILE A 7 10.05 4.02 -28.86
CA ILE A 7 11.28 3.62 -28.19
C ILE A 7 11.01 3.23 -26.71
N PHE A 8 11.47 2.02 -26.33
CA PHE A 8 11.91 1.51 -24.99
C PHE A 8 10.93 1.43 -23.79
N PRO A 9 11.20 0.59 -22.76
CA PRO A 9 12.38 -0.26 -22.55
C PRO A 9 12.13 -1.76 -22.22
N LEU A 10 12.97 -2.60 -22.82
CA LEU A 10 13.23 -4.02 -22.54
C LEU A 10 14.09 -4.22 -21.27
N LEU A 11 13.60 -3.90 -20.07
CA LEU A 11 14.38 -4.13 -18.83
C LEU A 11 13.55 -4.63 -17.62
N VAL A 12 12.57 -5.52 -17.85
CA VAL A 12 11.85 -6.19 -16.73
C VAL A 12 11.85 -7.72 -16.80
N LEU A 13 12.48 -8.36 -17.79
CA LEU A 13 12.40 -9.83 -17.97
C LEU A 13 13.69 -10.60 -17.66
N SER A 14 14.55 -10.16 -16.74
CA SER A 14 15.77 -10.91 -16.39
C SER A 14 15.82 -11.54 -14.99
N SER A 15 14.69 -11.71 -14.27
CA SER A 15 14.73 -12.36 -12.94
C SER A 15 13.79 -13.55 -12.71
N HIS A 16 12.98 -13.99 -13.69
CA HIS A 16 12.19 -15.22 -13.56
C HIS A 16 11.97 -15.92 -14.91
N THR A 17 12.99 -16.59 -15.44
CA THR A 17 12.82 -17.56 -16.56
C THR A 17 13.17 -18.97 -16.12
N SER A 18 12.63 -19.41 -14.99
CA SER A 18 12.35 -20.84 -14.80
C SER A 18 10.90 -21.06 -15.23
N ILE A 19 10.65 -21.07 -16.55
CA ILE A 19 9.41 -21.61 -17.10
C ILE A 19 9.38 -23.08 -16.65
N CYS A 20 8.47 -23.39 -15.73
CA CYS A 20 8.40 -24.69 -15.11
C CYS A 20 8.09 -25.74 -16.20
N PRO A 21 8.88 -26.83 -16.37
CA PRO A 21 8.67 -27.82 -17.43
C PRO A 21 7.27 -28.44 -17.45
N ARG A 22 6.57 -28.44 -16.31
CA ARG A 22 5.17 -28.86 -16.19
C ARG A 22 4.17 -28.00 -16.99
N LEU A 23 4.51 -26.75 -17.30
CA LEU A 23 3.64 -25.88 -18.11
C LEU A 23 3.77 -26.17 -19.61
N LEU A 24 4.89 -26.77 -20.03
CA LEU A 24 5.17 -27.10 -21.43
C LEU A 24 4.86 -28.57 -21.78
N SER A 25 4.59 -29.41 -20.78
CA SER A 25 4.39 -30.86 -21.00
C SER A 25 3.21 -31.20 -21.91
N ASN A 26 2.25 -30.27 -22.06
CA ASN A 26 1.04 -30.45 -22.86
C ASN A 26 1.01 -29.53 -24.09
N VAL A 27 2.13 -28.89 -24.44
CA VAL A 27 2.21 -27.96 -25.57
C VAL A 27 2.88 -28.68 -26.74
N SER A 28 2.12 -28.96 -27.79
CA SER A 28 2.65 -29.41 -29.07
C SER A 28 3.04 -28.19 -29.91
N LEU A 29 4.35 -28.02 -30.16
CA LEU A 29 4.84 -26.99 -31.06
C LEU A 29 4.43 -27.36 -32.50
N THR A 30 3.71 -26.46 -33.16
CA THR A 30 3.35 -26.56 -34.57
C THR A 30 4.04 -25.44 -35.34
N ASP A 31 4.17 -25.60 -36.66
CA ASP A 31 4.73 -24.56 -37.54
C ASP A 31 3.72 -23.42 -37.83
N GLU A 32 2.63 -23.35 -37.06
CA GLU A 32 1.67 -22.25 -37.10
C GLU A 32 2.20 -21.05 -36.31
N GLY A 33 1.85 -19.84 -36.75
CA GLY A 33 2.19 -18.63 -36.01
C GLY A 33 1.56 -18.60 -34.60
N ASP A 34 2.28 -18.02 -33.65
CA ASP A 34 1.85 -17.91 -32.25
C ASP A 34 0.49 -17.22 -32.11
N LYS A 35 -0.36 -17.79 -31.25
CA LYS A 35 -1.68 -17.23 -30.91
C LYS A 35 -1.73 -16.91 -29.42
N TRP A 36 -2.22 -15.72 -29.08
CA TRP A 36 -2.49 -15.35 -27.70
C TRP A 36 -3.71 -16.12 -27.20
N SER A 37 -3.52 -16.97 -26.18
CA SER A 37 -4.62 -17.66 -25.50
C SER A 37 -4.79 -17.13 -24.08
N TRP A 38 -6.03 -16.84 -23.70
CA TRP A 38 -6.40 -16.41 -22.36
C TRP A 38 -6.65 -17.63 -21.45
N SER A 39 -5.84 -17.81 -20.40
CA SER A 39 -5.90 -18.99 -19.51
C SER A 39 -6.99 -18.92 -18.44
N LEU A 40 -7.71 -17.81 -18.38
CA LEU A 40 -8.66 -17.47 -17.31
C LEU A 40 -10.11 -17.84 -17.65
N ASP A 41 -10.38 -18.15 -18.92
CA ASP A 41 -11.70 -18.57 -19.40
C ASP A 41 -11.54 -19.79 -20.31
N SER A 42 -12.48 -20.74 -20.27
CA SER A 42 -12.37 -22.02 -21.00
C SER A 42 -12.36 -21.84 -22.52
N ASN A 43 -12.81 -20.68 -22.99
CA ASN A 43 -12.90 -20.35 -24.41
C ASN A 43 -11.58 -19.81 -24.98
N GLY A 44 -10.54 -19.60 -24.15
CA GLY A 44 -9.23 -19.12 -24.60
C GLY A 44 -9.21 -17.68 -25.14
N LEU A 45 -10.35 -16.98 -25.10
CA LEU A 45 -10.52 -15.61 -25.59
C LEU A 45 -10.42 -14.61 -24.44
N PHE A 46 -9.80 -13.46 -24.72
CA PHE A 46 -9.75 -12.37 -23.77
C PHE A 46 -11.16 -11.79 -23.58
N SER A 47 -11.58 -11.69 -22.31
CA SER A 47 -12.81 -11.00 -21.94
C SER A 47 -12.58 -10.13 -20.72
N VAL A 48 -12.97 -8.86 -20.84
CA VAL A 48 -12.94 -7.90 -19.73
C VAL A 48 -13.86 -8.35 -18.59
N SER A 49 -15.00 -8.98 -18.91
CA SER A 49 -15.93 -9.51 -17.89
C SER A 49 -15.36 -10.72 -17.15
N GLY A 50 -14.65 -11.61 -17.85
CA GLY A 50 -13.93 -12.74 -17.26
C GLY A 50 -12.80 -12.28 -16.35
N LEU A 51 -11.96 -11.35 -16.83
CA LEU A 51 -10.89 -10.73 -16.04
C LEU A 51 -11.45 -10.06 -14.78
N ARG A 52 -12.50 -9.24 -14.92
CA ARG A 52 -13.14 -8.56 -13.77
C ARG A 52 -13.65 -9.57 -12.74
N THR A 53 -14.33 -10.62 -13.18
CA THR A 53 -14.86 -11.66 -12.28
C THR A 53 -13.73 -12.35 -11.52
N CYS A 54 -12.66 -12.73 -12.21
CA CYS A 54 -11.49 -13.31 -11.58
C CYS A 54 -10.81 -12.36 -10.59
N LEU A 55 -10.66 -11.09 -10.94
CA LEU A 55 -10.11 -10.07 -10.03
C LEU A 55 -10.98 -9.93 -8.79
N VAL A 56 -12.31 -9.87 -8.93
CA VAL A 56 -13.24 -9.77 -7.80
C VAL A 56 -13.14 -11.01 -6.90
N GLN A 57 -13.10 -12.22 -7.47
CA GLN A 57 -12.94 -13.46 -6.72
C GLN A 57 -11.59 -13.52 -5.98
N ASN A 58 -10.49 -13.11 -6.62
CA ASN A 58 -9.18 -13.05 -5.98
C ASN A 58 -9.07 -11.93 -4.94
N ASN A 59 -9.85 -10.85 -5.06
CA ASN A 59 -9.84 -9.78 -4.08
C ASN A 59 -10.65 -10.11 -2.81
N GLN A 60 -11.47 -11.18 -2.83
CA GLN A 60 -12.22 -11.63 -1.65
C GLN A 60 -11.34 -12.32 -0.59
N THR A 61 -10.15 -12.82 -0.97
CA THR A 61 -9.20 -13.44 -0.02
C THR A 61 -8.30 -12.42 0.68
N ALA A 62 -8.16 -11.21 0.14
CA ALA A 62 -7.59 -10.10 0.86
C ALA A 62 -8.65 -9.57 1.82
N ALA A 63 -8.62 -10.01 3.07
CA ALA A 63 -9.32 -9.40 4.19
C ALA A 63 -8.79 -7.98 4.45
N ALA A 64 -8.86 -7.10 3.44
CA ALA A 64 -8.55 -5.71 3.56
C ALA A 64 -9.62 -5.11 4.45
N THR A 65 -9.25 -4.77 5.68
CA THR A 65 -10.01 -3.88 6.55
C THR A 65 -10.50 -2.70 5.73
N VAL A 66 -11.82 -2.66 5.49
CA VAL A 66 -12.45 -1.63 4.65
C VAL A 66 -12.28 -0.30 5.37
N TYR A 67 -11.29 0.48 4.94
CA TYR A 67 -11.11 1.84 5.43
C TYR A 67 -12.35 2.68 5.11
N SER A 68 -12.96 3.26 6.13
CA SER A 68 -14.11 4.15 5.98
C SER A 68 -13.63 5.60 5.86
N TRP A 69 -14.00 6.24 4.75
CA TRP A 69 -13.63 7.63 4.47
C TRP A 69 -14.24 8.59 5.48
N ASN A 70 -13.43 9.47 6.08
CA ASN A 70 -13.92 10.50 7.00
C ASN A 70 -14.05 11.85 6.29
N ARG A 71 -15.28 12.35 6.14
CA ARG A 71 -15.60 13.64 5.50
C ARG A 71 -15.05 14.87 6.23
N TRP A 72 -14.67 14.74 7.49
CA TRP A 72 -14.18 15.84 8.34
C TRP A 72 -12.67 16.09 8.18
N ILE A 73 -11.99 15.23 7.42
CA ILE A 73 -10.55 15.24 7.23
C ILE A 73 -10.21 15.68 5.80
N PRO A 74 -9.12 16.44 5.59
CA PRO A 74 -8.62 16.73 4.25
C PRO A 74 -8.41 15.46 3.42
N LEU A 75 -8.79 15.50 2.15
CA LEU A 75 -8.73 14.35 1.26
C LEU A 75 -7.35 13.66 1.24
N LYS A 76 -6.27 14.45 1.32
CA LYS A 76 -4.89 13.95 1.38
C LYS A 76 -4.67 12.97 2.54
N VAL A 77 -5.22 13.25 3.72
CA VAL A 77 -5.04 12.37 4.87
C VAL A 77 -5.91 11.13 4.78
N ASN A 78 -7.14 11.23 4.26
CA ASN A 78 -7.92 10.02 3.96
C ASN A 78 -7.16 9.10 2.98
N PHE A 79 -6.54 9.65 1.94
CA PHE A 79 -5.70 8.87 1.02
C PHE A 79 -4.49 8.25 1.71
N LEU A 80 -3.81 9.00 2.59
CA LEU A 80 -2.69 8.48 3.37
C LEU A 80 -3.13 7.29 4.23
N VAL A 81 -4.21 7.43 5.00
CA VAL A 81 -4.71 6.37 5.88
C VAL A 81 -5.21 5.17 5.07
N TRP A 82 -5.84 5.38 3.92
CA TRP A 82 -6.21 4.31 3.01
C TRP A 82 -4.97 3.54 2.50
N ARG A 83 -3.92 4.24 2.09
CA ARG A 83 -2.65 3.60 1.67
C ARG A 83 -1.95 2.88 2.82
N LEU A 84 -2.02 3.43 4.03
CA LEU A 84 -1.52 2.81 5.27
C LEU A 84 -2.24 1.48 5.53
N ASN A 85 -3.58 1.45 5.43
CA ASN A 85 -4.38 0.23 5.60
C ASN A 85 -3.99 -0.88 4.60
N LEU A 86 -3.58 -0.50 3.39
CA LEU A 86 -3.14 -1.45 2.37
C LEU A 86 -1.66 -1.83 2.49
N ASN A 87 -0.94 -1.30 3.48
CA ASN A 87 0.52 -1.37 3.61
C ASN A 87 1.25 -1.02 2.30
N ARG A 88 0.81 0.05 1.62
CA ARG A 88 1.33 0.49 0.31
C ARG A 88 2.04 1.83 0.34
N LEU A 89 2.62 2.20 1.48
CA LEU A 89 3.54 3.33 1.52
C LEU A 89 4.89 2.95 0.92
N SER A 90 5.58 3.95 0.38
CA SER A 90 6.90 3.81 -0.24
C SER A 90 7.98 3.91 0.82
N THR A 91 7.92 3.06 1.85
CA THR A 91 8.98 2.98 2.85
C THR A 91 10.23 2.36 2.25
N ARG A 92 11.41 2.61 2.81
CA ARG A 92 12.66 2.05 2.26
C ARG A 92 12.66 0.54 2.18
N VAL A 93 12.15 -0.16 3.21
CA VAL A 93 11.97 -1.62 3.17
C VAL A 93 11.07 -2.02 2.01
N SER A 94 9.98 -1.29 1.77
CA SER A 94 9.06 -1.56 0.66
C SER A 94 9.67 -1.28 -0.72
N LEU A 95 10.55 -0.28 -0.82
CA LEU A 95 11.28 0.06 -2.03
C LEU A 95 12.35 -1.00 -2.35
N LEU A 96 13.13 -1.42 -1.36
CA LEU A 96 14.12 -2.49 -1.49
C LEU A 96 13.48 -3.81 -1.94
N ARG A 97 12.31 -4.17 -1.36
CA ARG A 97 11.53 -5.35 -1.80
C ARG A 97 11.08 -5.28 -3.26
N ARG A 98 10.97 -4.09 -3.84
CA ARG A 98 10.61 -3.87 -5.26
C ARG A 98 11.83 -3.74 -6.17
N GLY A 99 13.04 -3.94 -5.64
CA GLY A 99 14.30 -3.82 -6.39
C GLY A 99 14.73 -2.38 -6.64
N VAL A 100 14.12 -1.39 -5.99
CA VAL A 100 14.57 0.00 -6.06
C VAL A 100 15.80 0.14 -5.15
N GLN A 101 16.89 0.67 -5.69
CA GLN A 101 18.12 0.89 -4.94
C GLN A 101 17.94 2.06 -3.98
N VAL A 102 18.15 1.80 -2.68
CA VAL A 102 18.07 2.81 -1.61
C VAL A 102 19.40 2.76 -0.83
N PRO A 103 20.00 3.91 -0.44
CA PRO A 103 21.31 3.92 0.21
C PRO A 103 21.38 3.16 1.54
N SER A 104 20.28 3.11 2.28
CA SER A 104 20.15 2.30 3.50
C SER A 104 18.70 1.85 3.66
N ALA A 105 18.47 0.83 4.50
CA ALA A 105 17.12 0.44 4.92
C ALA A 105 16.67 1.21 6.17
N LEU A 106 17.55 1.98 6.81
CA LEU A 106 17.28 2.62 8.11
C LEU A 106 16.31 3.79 7.99
N CYS A 107 15.47 3.95 9.00
CA CYS A 107 14.54 5.06 9.15
C CYS A 107 15.28 6.41 9.18
N GLU A 108 14.82 7.36 8.37
CA GLU A 108 15.47 8.68 8.24
C GLU A 108 15.32 9.52 9.51
N LEU A 109 14.24 9.27 10.26
CA LEU A 109 13.82 10.04 11.43
C LEU A 109 14.62 9.66 12.69
N CYS A 110 14.79 8.36 12.96
CA CYS A 110 15.54 7.88 14.13
C CYS A 110 16.92 7.33 13.79
N ARG A 111 17.13 6.81 12.58
CA ARG A 111 18.37 6.14 12.13
C ARG A 111 18.76 4.90 12.93
N ASP A 112 17.83 4.33 13.70
CA ASP A 112 18.09 3.20 14.58
C ASP A 112 17.54 1.88 14.01
N GLU A 113 16.34 1.90 13.43
CA GLU A 113 15.61 0.71 12.95
C GLU A 113 15.33 0.77 11.44
N GLU A 114 14.97 -0.36 10.82
CA GLU A 114 14.56 -0.38 9.41
C GLU A 114 13.25 0.39 9.16
N GLU A 115 13.22 1.21 8.11
CA GLU A 115 12.08 2.03 7.74
C GLU A 115 10.93 1.18 7.16
N SER A 116 10.10 0.70 8.07
CA SER A 116 8.81 0.07 7.79
C SER A 116 7.67 1.05 8.02
N THR A 117 6.47 0.70 7.54
CA THR A 117 5.28 1.52 7.77
C THR A 117 4.97 1.60 9.26
N GLU A 118 5.12 0.49 9.96
CA GLU A 118 5.00 0.38 11.41
C GLU A 118 6.04 1.26 12.11
N ASP A 119 7.30 1.28 11.64
CA ASP A 119 8.33 2.11 12.25
C ASP A 119 8.01 3.60 12.14
N VAL A 120 7.80 4.08 10.92
CA VAL A 120 7.58 5.51 10.65
C VAL A 120 6.36 6.05 11.40
N PHE A 121 5.30 5.26 11.59
CA PHE A 121 4.05 5.73 12.19
C PHE A 121 3.83 5.31 13.64
N CYS A 122 4.51 4.27 14.11
CA CYS A 122 4.31 3.69 15.43
C CYS A 122 5.62 3.68 16.22
N THR A 123 6.58 2.83 15.90
CA THR A 123 7.69 2.53 16.83
C THR A 123 8.82 3.55 16.84
N CYS A 124 8.97 4.36 15.79
CA CYS A 124 10.04 5.34 15.70
C CYS A 124 10.02 6.33 16.89
N PRO A 125 11.15 6.49 17.63
CA PRO A 125 11.24 7.41 18.77
C PRO A 125 10.90 8.87 18.42
N PHE A 126 11.20 9.30 17.20
CA PHE A 126 10.80 10.62 16.72
C PHE A 126 9.27 10.73 16.63
N THR A 127 8.63 9.75 16.00
CA THR A 127 7.18 9.69 15.83
C THR A 127 6.44 9.62 17.16
N GLN A 128 6.93 8.85 18.14
CA GLN A 128 6.37 8.81 19.49
C GLN A 128 6.33 10.21 20.14
N LYS A 129 7.39 11.02 19.98
CA LYS A 129 7.40 12.40 20.47
C LYS A 129 6.37 13.30 19.78
N VAL A 130 6.13 13.08 18.49
CA VAL A 130 5.08 13.78 17.74
C VAL A 130 3.71 13.40 18.30
N TRP A 131 3.42 12.11 18.49
CA TRP A 131 2.18 11.65 19.11
C TRP A 131 1.96 12.21 20.51
N ASP A 132 3.00 12.28 21.33
CA ASP A 132 2.93 12.92 22.65
C ASP A 132 2.64 14.42 22.57
N GLY A 133 3.19 15.11 21.57
CA GLY A 133 2.90 16.52 21.29
C GLY A 133 1.43 16.75 20.97
N ILE A 134 0.90 15.95 20.05
CA ILE A 134 -0.51 15.98 19.66
C ILE A 134 -1.40 15.62 20.85
N ALA A 135 -1.08 14.55 21.59
CA ALA A 135 -1.86 14.12 22.74
C ALA A 135 -2.00 15.27 23.75
N ARG A 136 -0.90 15.96 24.07
CA ARG A 136 -0.91 17.14 24.93
C ARG A 136 -1.75 18.28 24.35
N TRP A 137 -1.64 18.57 23.06
CA TRP A 137 -2.41 19.62 22.39
C TRP A 137 -3.92 19.35 22.43
N CYS A 138 -4.31 18.09 22.21
CA CYS A 138 -5.71 17.64 22.24
C CYS A 138 -6.22 17.30 23.66
N ARG A 139 -5.39 17.45 24.70
CA ARG A 139 -5.69 17.05 26.10
C ARG A 139 -6.09 15.58 26.24
N LEU A 140 -5.42 14.72 25.48
CA LEU A 140 -5.56 13.27 25.53
C LEU A 140 -4.46 12.66 26.40
N PRO A 141 -4.69 11.47 26.99
CA PRO A 141 -3.60 10.71 27.61
C PRO A 141 -2.52 10.38 26.58
N ALA A 142 -1.29 10.16 27.05
CA ALA A 142 -0.16 9.81 26.19
C ALA A 142 -0.52 8.62 25.28
N ILE A 143 -0.18 8.75 24.00
CA ILE A 143 -0.62 7.83 22.96
C ILE A 143 0.59 7.02 22.53
N TYR A 144 0.60 5.74 22.91
CA TYR A 144 1.64 4.80 22.48
C TYR A 144 1.06 3.84 21.47
N PHE A 145 1.44 4.03 20.20
CA PHE A 145 1.09 3.10 19.14
C PHE A 145 2.20 2.08 18.95
N PHE A 146 1.85 0.80 19.05
CA PHE A 146 2.77 -0.30 18.74
C PHE A 146 2.44 -0.98 17.41
N PHE A 147 1.19 -0.85 16.94
CA PHE A 147 0.76 -1.40 15.65
C PHE A 147 -0.06 -0.37 14.88
N LEU A 148 0.07 -0.38 13.54
CA LEU A 148 -0.67 0.50 12.63
C LEU A 148 -2.19 0.40 12.81
N ALA A 149 -2.69 -0.80 13.12
CA ALA A 149 -4.10 -1.02 13.40
C ALA A 149 -4.61 -0.11 14.53
N TRP A 150 -3.79 0.18 15.54
CA TRP A 150 -4.15 1.08 16.62
C TRP A 150 -4.20 2.53 16.16
N VAL A 151 -3.26 2.98 15.33
CA VAL A 151 -3.26 4.34 14.75
C VAL A 151 -4.54 4.56 13.94
N ILE A 152 -4.88 3.62 13.07
CA ILE A 152 -6.05 3.70 12.18
C ILE A 152 -7.35 3.72 12.98
N ASN A 153 -7.46 2.88 14.01
CA ASN A 153 -8.68 2.70 14.80
C ASN A 153 -8.72 3.57 16.08
N TYR A 154 -7.72 4.41 16.33
CA TYR A 154 -7.64 5.20 17.57
C TYR A 154 -8.90 6.03 17.82
N HIS A 155 -9.47 6.61 16.76
CA HIS A 155 -10.71 7.40 16.81
C HIS A 155 -11.91 6.62 17.39
N VAL A 156 -11.91 5.29 17.31
CA VAL A 156 -12.95 4.45 17.91
C VAL A 156 -12.81 4.44 19.43
N HIS A 157 -11.58 4.35 19.93
CA HIS A 157 -11.23 4.23 21.35
C HIS A 157 -11.27 5.54 22.12
N VAL A 158 -11.21 6.70 21.44
CA VAL A 158 -11.36 7.98 22.13
C VAL A 158 -12.77 8.14 22.69
N LEU A 159 -12.88 8.43 23.99
CA LEU A 159 -14.13 8.77 24.66
C LEU A 159 -14.54 10.21 24.29
N GLY A 160 -15.81 10.40 23.94
CA GLY A 160 -16.34 11.73 23.59
C GLY A 160 -17.52 11.68 22.63
N SER A 161 -18.11 12.86 22.36
CA SER A 161 -19.19 13.01 21.40
C SER A 161 -18.73 12.65 19.99
N LYS A 162 -19.67 12.30 19.09
CA LYS A 162 -19.36 11.98 17.69
C LYS A 162 -18.57 13.11 16.99
N VAL A 163 -18.87 14.36 17.35
CA VAL A 163 -18.16 15.57 16.90
C VAL A 163 -16.74 15.63 17.46
N TRP A 164 -16.55 15.30 18.75
CA TRP A 164 -15.23 15.27 19.38
C TRP A 164 -14.31 14.22 18.75
N LYS A 165 -14.82 13.02 18.47
CA LYS A 165 -14.08 11.97 17.76
C LYS A 165 -13.69 12.39 16.35
N GLN A 166 -14.57 13.12 15.65
CA GLN A 166 -14.30 13.66 14.31
C GLN A 166 -13.26 14.80 14.33
N LEU A 167 -13.30 15.67 15.34
CA LEU A 167 -12.32 16.75 15.53
C LEU A 167 -10.92 16.24 15.85
N ILE A 168 -10.79 15.17 16.63
CA ILE A 168 -9.48 14.56 16.91
C ILE A 168 -8.91 13.95 15.64
N TYR A 169 -9.74 13.25 14.87
CA TYR A 169 -9.33 12.71 13.57
C TYR A 169 -8.87 13.84 12.64
N SER A 170 -9.61 14.96 12.57
CA SER A 170 -9.23 16.11 11.73
C SER A 170 -8.03 16.91 12.25
N GLY A 171 -7.85 17.01 13.57
CA GLY A 171 -6.68 17.63 14.19
C GLY A 171 -5.38 16.90 13.86
N LEU A 172 -5.39 15.56 13.94
CA LEU A 172 -4.27 14.69 13.52
C LEU A 172 -3.88 14.89 12.04
N SER A 173 -4.86 15.27 11.23
CA SER A 173 -4.72 15.32 9.77
C SER A 173 -4.26 16.66 9.22
N ASN A 174 -4.54 17.75 9.93
CA ASN A 174 -4.47 19.07 9.32
C ASN A 174 -3.07 19.67 9.31
N ASN A 175 -2.12 19.16 10.11
CA ASN A 175 -0.74 19.63 10.06
C ASN A 175 0.31 18.55 10.38
N ASP A 176 0.09 17.62 11.32
CA ASP A 176 1.21 16.82 11.87
C ASP A 176 1.56 15.56 11.07
N LEU A 177 0.60 14.89 10.43
CA LEU A 177 0.88 13.68 9.63
C LEU A 177 1.56 13.98 8.28
N VAL A 178 1.52 15.23 7.81
CA VAL A 178 2.17 15.63 6.55
C VAL A 178 3.68 15.73 6.73
N TYR A 179 4.17 16.23 7.88
CA TYR A 179 5.60 16.34 8.18
C TYR A 179 6.31 15.00 8.45
N LEU A 180 5.57 13.90 8.59
CA LEU A 180 6.16 12.56 8.75
C LEU A 180 6.34 11.82 7.41
N VAL A 181 5.85 12.39 6.30
CA VAL A 181 5.77 11.73 4.98
C VAL A 181 6.45 12.54 3.87
N GLU A 182 6.78 13.82 4.11
CA GLU A 182 7.63 14.66 3.26
C GLU A 182 9.01 14.86 3.90
#